data_AF-A0A3B5KXT3-F1
#
_entry.id   AF-A0A3B5KXT3-F1
#
_cell.length_a   1.000
_cell.length_b   1.000
_cell.length_c   1.000
_cell.angle_alpha   90.00
_cell.angle_beta   90.00
_cell.angle_gamma   90.00
#
_symmetry.space_group_name_H-M   'P 1'
#
loop_
_entity.id
_entity.type
_entity.pdbx_description
1 polymer ?
#
loop_
_entity_poly.entity_id
_entity_poly.type
_entity_poly.pdbx_seq_one_letter_code
_entity_poly.pdbx_strand_id
1 'polypeptide(L)'
;MVELTIWCENLMDMDVFSKSDPLCALYISTSGSHWYEFGRTEMILNCLNPKFARRFVIDYYFEMVQKLKFCVYDIDNSTYDLSDDDFLGELECTLGQIVSNRQMTRQLLLKDRRPAGHGTITVRGPSAHPTI
;
A
#
# COMPACT_ATOMS: atom_id res chain seq x y z
N MET A 1 -17.90 -0.60 -6.88
CA MET A 1 -16.45 -0.87 -6.96
C MET A 1 -15.67 0.44 -6.93
N VAL A 2 -14.56 0.45 -6.21
CA VAL A 2 -13.61 1.56 -6.07
C VAL A 2 -12.25 1.05 -6.54
N GLU A 3 -11.67 1.73 -7.52
CA GLU A 3 -10.34 1.42 -8.05
C GLU A 3 -9.28 2.27 -7.33
N LEU A 4 -8.25 1.62 -6.80
CA LEU A 4 -7.17 2.25 -6.06
C LEU A 4 -5.86 2.22 -6.85
N THR A 5 -5.23 3.38 -6.99
CA THR A 5 -3.87 3.54 -7.52
C THR A 5 -2.93 3.89 -6.38
N ILE A 6 -1.73 3.30 -6.36
CA ILE A 6 -0.76 3.42 -5.28
C ILE A 6 0.61 3.79 -5.83
N TRP A 7 1.30 4.68 -5.13
CA TRP A 7 2.72 4.94 -5.34
C TRP A 7 3.38 5.31 -4.02
N CYS A 8 4.69 5.16 -3.96
CA CYS A 8 5.49 5.59 -2.82
C CYS A 8 6.56 6.60 -3.25
N GLU A 9 7.04 7.38 -2.29
CA GLU A 9 8.12 8.34 -2.48
C GLU A 9 9.09 8.26 -1.29
N ASN A 10 10.39 8.34 -1.56
CA ASN A 10 11.48 8.34 -0.57
C ASN A 10 11.49 7.12 0.36
N LEU A 11 11.24 5.92 -0.17
CA LEU A 11 11.36 4.68 0.59
C LEU A 11 12.77 4.56 1.22
N MET A 12 12.84 3.88 2.37
CA MET A 12 14.12 3.54 2.97
C MET A 12 14.91 2.65 2.02
N ASP A 13 16.21 2.87 1.96
CA ASP A 13 17.13 2.04 1.21
C ASP A 13 17.69 0.99 2.17
N MET A 14 17.30 -0.27 2.00
CA MET A 14 17.76 -1.38 2.84
C MET A 14 19.03 -2.03 2.29
N ASP A 15 19.37 -1.73 1.04
CA ASP A 15 20.51 -2.29 0.33
C ASP A 15 21.79 -1.45 0.48
N VAL A 16 22.94 -2.14 0.57
CA VAL A 16 24.25 -1.47 0.69
C VAL A 16 24.83 -1.07 -0.67
N PHE A 17 24.45 -1.77 -1.75
CA PHE A 17 25.02 -1.59 -3.09
C PHE A 17 23.97 -1.40 -4.20
N SER A 18 22.68 -1.46 -3.87
CA SER A 18 21.53 -1.26 -4.75
C SER A 18 20.49 -0.40 -4.03
N LYS A 19 19.39 -0.08 -4.70
CA LYS A 19 18.18 0.42 -4.04
C LYS A 19 17.20 -0.73 -3.90
N SER A 20 16.26 -0.58 -2.98
CA SER A 20 15.12 -1.48 -2.82
C SER A 20 14.33 -1.78 -4.12
N ASP A 21 13.79 -2.99 -4.16
CA ASP A 21 12.89 -3.59 -5.13
C ASP A 21 11.45 -3.65 -4.57
N PRO A 22 10.75 -2.50 -4.41
CA PRO A 22 9.51 -2.47 -3.64
C PRO A 22 8.33 -3.20 -4.28
N LEU A 23 7.53 -3.82 -3.42
CA LEU A 23 6.19 -4.35 -3.68
C LEU A 23 5.22 -3.90 -2.58
N CYS A 24 3.96 -3.63 -2.94
CA CYS A 24 2.90 -3.33 -1.98
C CYS A 24 1.87 -4.47 -1.87
N ALA A 25 1.71 -5.02 -0.67
CA ALA A 25 0.66 -5.96 -0.31
C ALA A 25 -0.51 -5.22 0.36
N LEU A 26 -1.73 -5.47 -0.10
CA LEU A 26 -2.96 -4.95 0.49
C LEU A 26 -3.65 -6.04 1.31
N TYR A 27 -3.94 -5.73 2.57
CA TYR A 27 -4.77 -6.54 3.46
C TYR A 27 -6.08 -5.82 3.78
N ILE A 28 -7.16 -6.58 3.94
CA ILE A 28 -8.49 -6.05 4.25
C ILE A 28 -9.04 -6.71 5.51
N SER A 29 -9.77 -5.93 6.32
CA SER A 29 -10.56 -6.44 7.45
C SER A 29 -11.93 -5.76 7.50
N THR A 30 -13.00 -6.56 7.44
CA THR A 30 -14.40 -6.11 7.53
C THR A 30 -15.07 -6.46 8.85
N SER A 31 -14.56 -7.46 9.56
CA SER A 31 -15.05 -7.91 10.88
C SER A 31 -14.14 -7.51 12.04
N GLY A 32 -13.02 -6.81 11.77
CA GLY A 32 -12.14 -6.21 12.76
C GLY A 32 -11.18 -7.16 13.48
N SER A 33 -11.37 -8.48 13.40
CA SER A 33 -10.52 -9.46 14.09
C SER A 33 -9.52 -10.18 13.19
N HIS A 34 -9.75 -10.20 11.87
CA HIS A 34 -8.90 -10.92 10.93
C HIS A 34 -8.54 -10.04 9.73
N TRP A 35 -7.27 -10.08 9.34
CA TRP A 35 -6.76 -9.49 8.12
C TRP A 35 -6.52 -10.60 7.11
N TYR A 36 -7.02 -10.45 5.90
CA TYR A 36 -6.68 -11.35 4.79
C TYR A 36 -5.96 -10.55 3.70
N GLU A 37 -5.01 -11.19 3.02
CA GLU A 37 -4.35 -10.60 1.87
C GLU A 37 -5.34 -10.51 0.72
N PHE A 38 -5.63 -9.28 0.27
CA PHE A 38 -6.48 -9.03 -0.89
C PHE A 38 -5.68 -9.17 -2.19
N GLY A 39 -4.41 -8.78 -2.17
CA GLY A 39 -3.49 -8.98 -3.27
C GLY A 39 -2.26 -8.09 -3.16
N ARG A 40 -1.37 -8.21 -4.15
CA ARG A 40 -0.07 -7.54 -4.23
C ARG A 40 0.10 -6.80 -5.54
N THR A 41 0.78 -5.67 -5.54
CA THR A 41 1.26 -5.03 -6.77
C THR A 41 2.34 -5.88 -7.45
N GLU A 42 2.77 -5.47 -8.63
CA GLU A 42 4.07 -5.88 -9.13
C GLU A 42 5.20 -5.32 -8.26
N MET A 43 6.36 -5.97 -8.33
CA MET A 43 7.63 -5.50 -7.80
C MET A 43 8.28 -4.54 -8.81
N ILE A 44 8.88 -3.46 -8.33
CA ILE A 44 9.59 -2.49 -9.17
C ILE A 44 11.06 -2.48 -8.79
N LEU A 45 11.93 -2.91 -9.71
CA LEU A 45 13.36 -3.05 -9.44
C LEU A 45 14.06 -1.69 -9.21
N ASN A 46 14.92 -1.63 -8.20
CA ASN A 46 15.91 -0.59 -7.92
C ASN A 46 15.30 0.82 -7.88
N CYS A 47 14.22 0.98 -7.10
CA CYS A 47 13.37 2.16 -7.14
C CYS A 47 12.82 2.57 -5.76
N LEU A 48 13.32 3.67 -5.21
CA LEU A 48 12.79 4.25 -3.95
C LEU A 48 11.51 5.10 -4.12
N ASN A 49 11.03 5.28 -5.36
CA ASN A 49 9.83 6.07 -5.68
C ASN A 49 8.88 5.30 -6.62
N PRO A 50 8.45 4.09 -6.24
CA PRO A 50 7.69 3.20 -7.11
C PRO A 50 6.31 3.77 -7.44
N LYS A 51 5.93 3.69 -8.72
CA LYS A 51 4.56 3.92 -9.19
C LYS A 51 4.00 2.61 -9.70
N PHE A 52 3.12 1.99 -8.93
CA PHE A 52 2.58 0.68 -9.28
C PHE A 52 1.50 0.81 -10.35
N ALA A 53 1.63 0.00 -11.41
CA ALA A 53 0.68 -0.15 -12.49
C ALA A 53 -0.54 -0.96 -12.06
N ARG A 54 -0.36 -1.98 -11.21
CA ARG A 54 -1.50 -2.75 -10.69
C ARG A 54 -2.40 -1.86 -9.85
N ARG A 55 -3.71 -1.94 -10.12
CA ARG A 55 -4.75 -1.28 -9.36
C ARG A 55 -5.52 -2.30 -8.52
N PHE A 56 -5.96 -1.91 -7.33
CA PHE A 56 -6.86 -2.74 -6.53
C PHE A 56 -8.30 -2.29 -6.75
N VAL A 57 -9.18 -3.21 -7.15
CA VAL A 57 -10.61 -2.92 -7.36
C VAL A 57 -11.40 -3.58 -6.24
N ILE A 58 -11.97 -2.77 -5.36
CA ILE A 58 -12.61 -3.24 -4.12
C ILE A 58 -14.09 -2.83 -4.14
N ASP A 59 -14.99 -3.73 -3.76
CA ASP A 59 -16.39 -3.36 -3.53
C ASP A 59 -16.52 -2.45 -2.32
N TYR A 60 -17.34 -1.41 -2.44
CA TYR A 60 -17.57 -0.44 -1.38
C TYR A 60 -19.00 -0.60 -0.84
N TYR A 61 -19.09 -0.85 0.45
CA TYR A 61 -20.32 -1.02 1.22
C TYR A 61 -20.38 0.11 2.25
N PHE A 62 -21.26 1.11 2.03
CA PHE A 62 -21.31 2.33 2.85
C PHE A 62 -21.75 2.05 4.30
N GLU A 63 -22.46 0.94 4.50
CA GLU A 63 -22.94 0.44 5.77
C GLU A 63 -21.86 -0.33 6.56
N MET A 64 -20.70 -0.62 5.97
CA MET A 64 -19.61 -1.38 6.60
C MET A 64 -18.32 -0.57 6.73
N VAL A 65 -17.64 -0.73 7.86
CA VAL A 65 -16.28 -0.23 8.03
C VAL A 65 -15.30 -1.24 7.41
N GLN A 66 -14.81 -0.93 6.22
CA GLN A 66 -13.81 -1.73 5.52
C GLN A 66 -12.42 -1.16 5.80
N LYS A 67 -11.67 -1.80 6.71
CA LYS A 67 -10.29 -1.42 7.02
C LYS A 67 -9.34 -1.95 5.96
N LEU A 68 -8.37 -1.14 5.57
CA LEU A 68 -7.32 -1.44 4.63
C LEU A 68 -5.96 -1.28 5.32
N LYS A 69 -5.03 -2.17 5.03
CA LYS A 69 -3.64 -2.07 5.44
C LYS A 69 -2.76 -2.31 4.21
N PHE A 70 -1.98 -1.29 3.85
CA PHE A 70 -1.00 -1.36 2.79
C PHE A 70 0.36 -1.60 3.44
N CYS A 71 0.99 -2.71 3.14
CA CYS A 71 2.34 -3.05 3.60
C CYS A 71 3.30 -2.98 2.40
N VAL A 72 4.42 -2.29 2.55
CA VAL A 72 5.47 -2.19 1.53
C VAL A 72 6.67 -3.02 1.97
N TYR A 73 7.18 -3.83 1.06
CA TYR A 73 8.31 -4.73 1.28
C TYR A 73 9.38 -4.47 0.22
N ASP A 74 10.63 -4.63 0.62
CA ASP A 74 11.78 -4.79 -0.27
C ASP A 74 11.92 -6.28 -0.58
N ILE A 75 11.89 -6.65 -1.86
CA ILE A 75 11.87 -8.07 -2.25
C ILE A 75 13.29 -8.51 -2.59
N ASP A 76 13.91 -9.25 -1.68
CA ASP A 76 15.33 -9.62 -1.79
C ASP A 76 15.53 -10.99 -2.45
N ASN A 77 14.45 -11.77 -2.55
CA ASN A 77 14.52 -13.16 -2.95
C ASN A 77 13.41 -13.56 -3.93
N SER A 78 13.52 -14.76 -4.50
CA SER A 78 12.58 -15.27 -5.50
C SER A 78 11.40 -16.04 -4.90
N THR A 79 11.24 -16.07 -3.57
CA THR A 79 10.14 -16.76 -2.93
C THR A 79 8.87 -15.92 -2.97
N TYR A 80 7.72 -16.57 -2.80
CA TYR A 80 6.44 -15.87 -2.73
C TYR A 80 6.09 -15.43 -1.30
N ASP A 81 6.73 -16.01 -0.28
CA ASP A 81 6.43 -15.62 1.10
C ASP A 81 7.09 -14.28 1.39
N LEU A 82 6.38 -13.36 2.05
CA LEU A 82 6.91 -12.04 2.43
C LEU A 82 7.51 -12.07 3.85
N SER A 83 7.64 -13.25 4.44
CA SER A 83 8.09 -13.41 5.83
C SER A 83 9.60 -13.20 6.00
N ASP A 84 10.36 -13.36 4.92
CA ASP A 84 11.80 -13.16 4.85
C ASP A 84 12.23 -11.90 4.09
N ASP A 85 11.27 -11.15 3.50
CA ASP A 85 11.48 -9.87 2.83
C ASP A 85 11.52 -8.69 3.82
N ASP A 86 12.28 -7.65 3.46
CA ASP A 86 12.54 -6.50 4.31
C ASP A 86 11.33 -5.55 4.37
N PHE A 87 10.88 -5.21 5.58
CA PHE A 87 9.67 -4.40 5.77
C PHE A 87 9.95 -2.89 5.68
N LEU A 88 9.45 -2.24 4.63
CA LEU A 88 9.63 -0.81 4.37
C LEU A 88 8.56 0.08 5.01
N GLY A 89 7.48 -0.51 5.54
CA GLY A 89 6.47 0.18 6.34
C GLY A 89 5.03 -0.10 5.93
N GLU A 90 4.08 0.39 6.73
CA GLU A 90 2.65 0.26 6.49
C GLU A 90 1.86 1.57 6.59
N LEU A 91 0.69 1.57 5.95
CA LEU A 91 -0.41 2.51 6.16
C LEU A 91 -1.69 1.72 6.47
N GLU A 92 -2.34 2.03 7.60
CA GLU A 92 -3.70 1.60 7.89
C GLU A 92 -4.70 2.75 7.65
N CYS A 93 -5.79 2.49 6.93
CA CYS A 93 -6.89 3.42 6.74
C CYS A 93 -8.22 2.67 6.51
N THR A 94 -9.29 3.37 6.19
CA THR A 94 -10.54 2.75 5.72
C THR A 94 -10.82 3.09 4.26
N LEU A 95 -11.54 2.21 3.57
CA LEU A 95 -11.98 2.48 2.20
C LEU A 95 -12.85 3.74 2.14
N GLY A 96 -13.69 3.96 3.16
CA GLY A 96 -14.50 5.19 3.29
C GLY A 96 -13.67 6.47 3.37
N GLN A 97 -12.49 6.44 4.01
CA GLN A 97 -11.57 7.58 4.02
C GLN A 97 -11.03 7.90 2.61
N ILE A 98 -10.69 6.89 1.80
CA ILE A 98 -10.20 7.10 0.42
C ILE A 98 -11.33 7.59 -0.49
N VAL A 99 -12.54 7.04 -0.35
CA VAL A 99 -13.70 7.48 -1.13
C VAL A 99 -14.05 8.95 -0.81
N SER A 100 -13.98 9.33 0.47
CA SER A 100 -14.24 10.70 0.91
C SER A 100 -13.12 11.67 0.52
N ASN A 101 -11.87 11.21 0.60
CA ASN A 101 -10.69 11.97 0.27
C ASN A 101 -9.98 11.29 -0.90
N ARG A 102 -10.37 11.70 -2.13
CA ARG A 102 -9.98 11.11 -3.42
C ARG A 102 -8.49 10.75 -3.54
N GLN A 103 -7.63 11.42 -2.80
CA GLN A 103 -6.22 11.08 -2.67
C GLN A 103 -5.73 11.35 -1.25
N MET A 104 -4.99 10.40 -0.68
CA MET A 104 -4.29 10.61 0.59
C MET A 104 -2.82 10.24 0.46
N THR A 105 -1.95 11.12 0.95
CA THR A 105 -0.51 10.85 1.13
C THR A 105 -0.22 10.79 2.63
N ARG A 106 0.50 9.76 3.07
CA ARG A 106 0.85 9.54 4.48
C ARG A 106 2.28 9.01 4.59
N GLN A 107 2.95 9.32 5.70
CA GLN A 107 4.18 8.63 6.06
C GLN A 107 3.90 7.15 6.30
N LEU A 108 4.81 6.30 5.83
CA LEU A 108 4.84 4.89 6.17
C LEU A 108 5.32 4.74 7.62
N LEU A 109 4.72 3.77 8.32
CA LEU A 109 5.08 3.45 9.70
C LEU A 109 5.66 2.05 9.80
N LEU A 110 6.67 1.88 10.64
CA LEU A 110 7.15 0.57 11.04
C LEU A 110 6.13 -0.15 11.94
N LYS A 111 6.34 -1.44 12.19
CA LYS A 111 5.46 -2.27 13.06
C LYS A 111 5.34 -1.70 14.49
N ASP A 112 6.36 -0.97 14.94
CA ASP A 112 6.39 -0.28 16.25
C ASP A 112 5.79 1.15 16.21
N ARG A 113 5.14 1.51 15.10
CA ARG A 113 4.50 2.82 14.83
C ARG A 113 5.46 4.00 14.69
N ARG A 114 6.79 3.79 14.64
CA ARG A 114 7.72 4.86 14.29
C ARG A 114 7.69 5.14 12.78
N PRO A 115 8.02 6.37 12.34
CA PRO A 115 8.17 6.66 10.92
C PRO A 115 9.21 5.75 10.26
N ALA A 116 8.88 5.19 9.11
CA ALA A 116 9.80 4.42 8.26
C ALA A 116 10.66 5.39 7.42
N GLY A 117 11.58 6.09 8.09
CA GLY A 117 12.39 7.14 7.49
C GLY A 117 11.55 8.29 6.93
N HIS A 118 11.82 8.68 5.69
CA HIS A 118 11.06 9.71 4.96
C HIS A 118 10.04 9.11 3.99
N GLY A 119 9.87 7.78 4.00
CA GLY A 119 8.99 7.06 3.10
C GLY A 119 7.54 7.50 3.25
N THR A 120 6.92 7.82 2.13
CA THR A 120 5.50 8.10 2.05
C THR A 120 4.83 7.17 1.07
N ILE A 121 3.56 6.86 1.35
CA ILE A 121 2.67 6.16 0.45
C ILE A 121 1.51 7.09 0.11
N THR A 122 1.15 7.11 -1.17
CA THR A 122 -0.05 7.78 -1.65
C THR A 122 -1.03 6.75 -2.20
N VAL A 123 -2.28 6.84 -1.73
CA VAL A 123 -3.40 6.04 -2.22
C VAL A 123 -4.43 6.97 -2.82
N ARG A 124 -4.79 6.71 -4.08
CA ARG A 124 -5.76 7.49 -4.84
C ARG A 124 -6.94 6.61 -5.25
N GLY A 125 -8.15 7.06 -4.92
CA GLY A 125 -9.39 6.49 -5.43
C GLY A 125 -9.70 6.95 -6.86
N PRO A 126 -10.80 6.49 -7.48
CA PRO A 126 -11.13 6.83 -8.85
C PRO A 126 -11.32 8.34 -9.01
N SER A 127 -10.82 8.88 -10.13
CA SER A 127 -11.15 10.24 -10.54
C SER A 127 -12.66 10.33 -10.75
N ALA A 128 -13.33 11.31 -10.16
CA ALA A 128 -14.70 11.61 -10.58
C ALA A 128 -14.62 12.04 -12.05
N HIS A 129 -15.06 11.18 -12.96
CA HIS A 129 -15.60 11.70 -14.21
C HIS A 129 -16.89 12.42 -13.80
N PRO A 130 -17.05 13.71 -14.12
CA PRO A 130 -18.37 14.31 -14.06
C PRO A 130 -19.21 13.52 -15.04
N THR A 131 -20.18 12.75 -14.53
CA THR A 131 -21.27 12.25 -15.36
C THR A 131 -21.98 13.50 -15.86
N ILE A 132 -21.83 13.78 -17.16
CA ILE A 132 -22.60 14.79 -17.88
C ILE A 132 -24.04 14.30 -17.96
#